data_AF-A0A2E9M2S1-F1
#
_entry.id   AF-A0A2E9M2S1-F1
#
_cell.length_a   1.000
_cell.length_b   1.000
_cell.length_c   1.000
_cell.angle_alpha   90.00
_cell.angle_beta   90.00
_cell.angle_gamma   90.00
#
_symmetry.space_group_name_H-M   'P 1'
#
loop_
_entity.id
_entity.type
_entity.pdbx_description
1 polymer ?
#
loop_
_entity_poly.entity_id
_entity_poly.type
_entity_poly.pdbx_seq_one_letter_code
_entity_poly.pdbx_strand_id
1 'polypeptide(L)' 'MSDGDFFEFSIAHDRRYSLDHLWIQVLDEKKEEDMTVKIGLSEFIRADCGDIIRVVLAKPEDDSEFKADNDEE' A
#
# COMPACT_ATOMS: atom_id res chain seq x y z
N MET A 1 -10.14 -33.10 0.75
CA MET A 1 -10.18 -31.63 0.67
C MET A 1 -9.49 -31.16 1.94
N SER A 2 -8.23 -30.78 1.83
CA SER A 2 -7.32 -30.60 2.96
C SER A 2 -7.54 -29.22 3.59
N ASP A 3 -7.84 -29.22 4.87
CA ASP A 3 -8.22 -28.09 5.72
C ASP A 3 -7.01 -27.20 6.11
N GLY A 4 -6.03 -27.04 5.21
CA GLY A 4 -4.67 -26.61 5.57
C GLY A 4 -4.05 -25.46 4.76
N ASP A 5 -4.73 -24.92 3.75
CA ASP A 5 -4.19 -23.88 2.86
C ASP A 5 -4.93 -22.54 2.94
N PHE A 6 -5.70 -22.32 4.01
CA PHE A 6 -6.33 -21.02 4.24
C PHE A 6 -5.40 -20.13 5.06
N PHE A 7 -4.86 -19.09 4.43
CA PHE A 7 -4.17 -18.02 5.13
C PHE A 7 -5.20 -17.00 5.64
N GLU A 8 -5.41 -16.97 6.96
CA GLU A 8 -6.20 -15.93 7.59
C GLU A 8 -5.39 -14.63 7.68
N PHE A 9 -5.97 -13.55 7.16
CA PHE A 9 -5.43 -12.21 7.29
C PHE A 9 -6.52 -11.26 7.78
N SER A 10 -6.11 -10.25 8.53
CA SER A 10 -7.01 -9.20 9.04
C SER A 10 -6.87 -7.95 8.19
N ILE A 11 -8.00 -7.31 7.88
CA ILE A 11 -8.04 -6.03 7.17
C ILE A 11 -8.21 -4.92 8.21
N ALA A 12 -7.22 -4.05 8.31
CA ALA A 12 -7.30 -2.89 9.19
C ALA A 12 -8.31 -1.86 8.63
N HIS A 13 -9.23 -1.41 9.47
CA HIS A 13 -10.33 -0.52 9.08
C HIS A 13 -9.93 0.95 8.88
N ASP A 14 -8.77 1.36 9.39
CA ASP A 14 -8.22 2.71 9.33
C ASP A 14 -7.38 2.98 8.06
N ARG A 15 -7.42 2.04 7.09
CA ARG A 15 -6.64 2.09 5.86
C ARG A 15 -7.55 2.03 4.64
N ARG A 16 -7.16 2.72 3.57
CA ARG A 16 -7.76 2.56 2.23
C ARG A 16 -6.96 1.54 1.44
N TYR A 17 -7.61 0.73 0.62
CA TYR A 17 -6.95 -0.35 -0.14
C TYR A 17 -7.15 -0.15 -1.64
N SER A 18 -6.13 -0.49 -2.44
CA SER A 18 -6.22 -0.56 -3.91
C SER A 18 -6.51 -1.99 -4.37
N LEU A 19 -6.88 -2.14 -5.64
CA LEU A 19 -7.02 -3.46 -6.27
C LEU A 19 -5.67 -4.16 -6.47
N ASP A 20 -4.57 -3.40 -6.49
CA ASP A 20 -3.19 -3.90 -6.62
C ASP A 20 -2.57 -4.32 -5.28
N HIS A 21 -3.41 -4.62 -4.28
CA HIS A 21 -2.99 -5.07 -2.96
C HIS A 21 -2.08 -4.09 -2.20
N LEU A 22 -2.29 -2.78 -2.38
CA LEU A 22 -1.66 -1.74 -1.57
C LEU A 22 -2.66 -1.22 -0.54
N TRP A 23 -2.16 -0.81 0.63
CA TRP A 23 -2.91 -0.01 1.59
C TRP A 23 -2.27 1.37 1.75
N ILE A 24 -3.12 2.36 1.99
CA ILE A 24 -2.75 3.77 2.15
C ILE A 24 -3.35 4.27 3.47
N GLN A 25 -2.53 4.94 4.27
CA GLN A 25 -2.92 5.59 5.51
C GLN A 25 -2.43 7.03 5.54
N VAL A 26 -3.36 7.98 5.67
CA VAL A 26 -3.02 9.40 5.79
C VAL A 26 -2.55 9.66 7.22
N LEU A 27 -1.36 10.26 7.37
CA LEU A 27 -0.80 10.55 8.69
C LEU A 27 -1.14 11.95 9.20
N ASP A 28 -1.18 12.92 8.28
CA ASP A 28 -1.39 14.32 8.64
C ASP A 28 -2.42 14.94 7.70
N GLU A 29 -3.68 14.92 8.14
CA GLU A 29 -4.80 15.56 7.44
C GLU A 29 -4.80 17.09 7.65
N LYS A 30 -3.94 17.62 8.53
CA LYS A 30 -3.99 19.03 8.98
C LYS A 30 -3.03 19.98 8.28
N LYS A 31 -2.13 19.46 7.43
CA LYS A 31 -1.23 20.27 6.61
C LYS A 31 -1.69 20.20 5.16
N GLU A 32 -2.37 21.24 4.71
CA GLU A 32 -2.79 21.39 3.30
C GLU A 32 -1.60 21.42 2.33
N GLU A 33 -0.39 21.73 2.82
CA GLU A 33 0.83 21.86 2.00
C GLU A 33 1.71 20.60 1.95
N ASP A 34 1.60 19.67 2.93
CA ASP A 34 2.46 18.48 3.04
C ASP A 34 1.65 17.24 3.47
N MET A 35 0.79 16.73 2.59
CA MET A 35 0.01 15.52 2.85
C MET A 35 0.94 14.30 2.91
N THR A 36 1.34 13.90 4.12
CA THR A 36 2.16 12.70 4.31
C THR A 36 1.27 11.47 4.39
N VAL A 37 1.49 10.52 3.48
CA VAL A 37 0.81 9.22 3.48
C VAL A 37 1.80 8.09 3.74
N LYS A 38 1.37 7.06 4.46
CA LYS A 38 2.05 5.77 4.49
C LYS A 38 1.40 4.87 3.46
N ILE A 39 2.24 4.20 2.67
CA ILE A 39 1.83 3.19 1.72
C ILE A 39 2.49 1.88 2.15
N GLY A 40 1.76 0.77 2.06
CA GLY A 40 2.29 -0.55 2.31
C GLY A 40 1.56 -1.63 1.51
N LEU A 41 2.04 -2.86 1.63
CA LEU A 41 1.43 -4.02 0.98
C LEU A 41 0.34 -4.60 1.88
N SER A 42 -0.75 -5.01 1.26
CA SER A 42 -1.82 -5.76 1.90
C SER A 42 -1.28 -7.06 2.48
N GLU A 43 -1.79 -7.41 3.65
CA GLU A 43 -1.50 -8.66 4.35
C GLU A 43 -1.85 -9.89 3.49
N PHE A 44 -2.77 -9.74 2.53
CA PHE A 44 -3.11 -10.75 1.52
C PHE A 44 -1.91 -11.17 0.65
N ILE A 45 -0.97 -10.27 0.37
CA ILE A 45 0.08 -10.55 -0.63
C ILE A 45 1.02 -11.69 -0.19
N ARG A 46 1.15 -11.91 1.12
CA ARG A 46 1.92 -13.03 1.67
C ARG A 46 1.20 -14.37 1.52
N ALA A 47 -0.13 -14.36 1.50
CA ALA A 47 -0.92 -15.54 1.21
C ALA A 47 -0.79 -15.94 -0.27
N ASP A 48 -0.73 -14.95 -1.17
CA ASP A 48 -0.68 -15.17 -2.62
C ASP A 48 0.74 -15.45 -3.13
N CYS A 49 1.72 -14.60 -2.75
CA CYS A 49 3.10 -14.65 -3.24
C CYS A 49 4.11 -15.32 -2.27
N GLY A 50 3.71 -15.63 -1.05
CA GLY A 50 4.59 -16.22 -0.02
C GLY A 50 5.49 -15.22 0.70
N ASP A 51 6.66 -15.68 1.15
CA ASP A 51 7.57 -14.88 1.96
C ASP A 51 8.31 -13.80 1.14
N ILE A 52 8.25 -12.56 1.63
CA ILE A 52 8.95 -11.42 1.01
C ILE A 52 10.44 -11.49 1.37
N ILE A 53 11.28 -11.82 0.39
CA ILE A 53 12.73 -11.94 0.58
C ILE A 53 13.45 -10.59 0.44
N ARG A 54 12.96 -9.70 -0.43
CA ARG A 54 13.60 -8.42 -0.74
C ARG A 54 12.56 -7.37 -1.14
N VAL A 55 12.74 -6.15 -0.65
CA VAL A 55 11.99 -4.96 -1.06
C VAL A 55 12.98 -3.93 -1.58
N VAL A 56 12.66 -3.32 -2.73
CA VAL A 56 13.39 -2.16 -3.27
C VAL A 56 12.44 -0.98 -3.26
N LEU A 57 12.80 0.07 -2.52
CA LEU A 57 12.01 1.28 -2.39
C LEU A 57 12.56 2.36 -3.33
N ALA A 58 11.67 3.25 -3.80
CA ALA A 58 12.05 4.44 -4.55
C ALA A 58 12.95 5.34 -3.70
N LYS A 59 13.82 6.12 -4.36
CA LYS A 59 14.65 7.10 -3.67
C LYS A 59 13.75 8.24 -3.15
N PRO A 60 14.00 8.76 -1.94
CA PRO A 60 13.16 9.79 -1.34
C PRO A 60 13.15 11.14 -2.07
N GLU A 61 14.06 11.34 -3.03
CA GLU A 61 14.16 12.57 -3.83
C GLU A 61 13.67 12.38 -5.28
N ASP A 62 13.23 11.17 -5.65
CA ASP A 62 12.87 10.82 -7.02
C ASP A 62 11.35 10.62 -7.15
N ASP A 63 10.62 11.73 -7.04
CA ASP A 63 9.18 11.77 -7.26
C ASP A 63 8.81 11.78 -8.76
N SER A 64 9.81 11.65 -9.66
CA SER A 64 9.65 11.69 -11.12
C SER A 64 8.74 10.58 -11.67
N GLU A 65 8.66 9.44 -10.95
CA GLU A 65 7.75 8.34 -11.28
C GLU A 65 6.31 8.58 -10.81
N PHE A 66 6.10 9.47 -9.83
CA PHE A 66 4.78 9.81 -9.31
C PHE A 66 4.24 11.05 -10.03
N LYS A 67 3.98 10.90 -11.33
CA LYS A 67 3.14 11.88 -12.04
C LYS A 67 1.72 11.67 -11.59
N ALA A 68 1.25 12.50 -10.66
CA ALA A 68 -0.17 12.74 -10.55
C ALA A 68 -0.57 13.40 -11.88
N ASP A 69 -1.21 12.63 -12.78
CA ASP A 69 -1.95 13.23 -13.89
C ASP A 69 -3.07 14.05 -13.25
N ASN A 70 -2.76 15.32 -13.00
CA ASN A 70 -3.74 16.33 -12.70
C ASN A 70 -4.36 16.72 -14.04
N ASP A 71 -5.13 15.80 -14.62
CA ASP A 71 -6.05 16.10 -15.71
C ASP A 71 -7.22 16.90 -15.12
N GLU A 72 -6.96 18.19 -14.89
CA GLU A 72 -8.00 19.20 -14.75
C GLU A 72 -8.55 19.52 -16.15
N GLU A 73 -9.63 18.84 -16.53
CA GLU A 73 -10.61 19.33 -17.53
C GLU A 73 -11.81 19.99 -16.85
#